data_AF-A0A0F9D2Y9-F1
#
_entry.id   AF-A0A0F9D2Y9-F1
#
_cell.length_a   1.000
_cell.length_b   1.000
_cell.length_c   1.000
_cell.angle_alpha   90.00
_cell.angle_beta   90.00
_cell.angle_gamma   90.00
#
_symmetry.space_group_name_H-M   'P 1'
#
loop_
_entity.id
_entity.type
_entity.pdbx_description
1 polymer ?
#
loop_
_entity_poly.entity_id
_entity_poly.type
_entity_poly.pdbx_seq_one_letter_code
_entity_poly.pdbx_strand_id
1 'polypeptide(L)' 'GVVRDPGVHREVILKVIDKAKEIGLKTKGLIPSPLKGPAGNIEYFIHLVREGKEIEHIPGRIREVVSQAHGG' A
#
# COMPACT_ATOMS: atom_id res chain seq x y z
N GLY A 1 -16.78 8.56 6.16
CA GLY A 1 -15.41 9.08 5.97
C GLY A 1 -14.31 8.22 6.57
N VAL A 2 -14.61 7.07 7.20
CA VAL A 2 -13.58 6.14 7.70
C VAL A 2 -13.70 4.82 6.96
N VAL A 3 -12.59 4.34 6.39
CA VAL A 3 -12.52 3.07 5.67
C VAL A 3 -12.02 1.98 6.61
N ARG A 4 -12.84 0.95 6.81
CA ARG A 4 -12.53 -0.20 7.70
C ARG A 4 -12.34 -1.52 6.96
N ASP A 5 -12.80 -1.62 5.72
CA ASP A 5 -12.72 -2.88 4.96
C ASP A 5 -11.30 -3.11 4.43
N PRO A 6 -10.61 -4.20 4.84
CA PRO A 6 -9.29 -4.54 4.30
C PRO A 6 -9.30 -4.79 2.78
N GLY A 7 -10.42 -5.20 2.20
CA GLY A 7 -10.61 -5.35 0.75
C GLY A 7 -10.48 -4.02 0.03
N VAL A 8 -11.12 -2.98 0.55
CA VAL A 8 -11.04 -1.62 0.02
C VAL A 8 -9.60 -1.07 0.12
N HIS A 9 -8.90 -1.33 1.23
CA HIS A 9 -7.49 -0.95 1.36
C HIS A 9 -6.60 -1.61 0.30
N ARG A 10 -6.77 -2.93 0.09
CA ARG A 10 -6.04 -3.69 -0.94
C ARG A 10 -6.27 -3.12 -2.34
N GLU A 11 -7.53 -2.82 -2.67
CA GLU A 11 -7.91 -2.26 -3.97
C GLU A 11 -7.26 -0.90 -4.22
N VAL A 12 -7.31 0.00 -3.22
CA VAL A 12 -6.74 1.34 -3.35
C VAL A 12 -5.21 1.29 -3.50
N ILE A 13 -4.53 0.46 -2.70
CA ILE A 13 -3.07 0.31 -2.81
C ILE A 13 -2.69 -0.23 -4.20
N LEU A 14 -3.42 -1.23 -4.70
CA LEU A 14 -3.18 -1.78 -6.04
C LEU A 14 -3.35 -0.71 -7.12
N LYS A 15 -4.43 0.08 -7.07
CA LYS A 15 -4.67 1.19 -8.01
C LYS A 15 -3.54 2.22 -8.02
N VAL A 16 -2.98 2.56 -6.86
CA VAL A 16 -1.85 3.50 -6.76
C VAL A 16 -0.59 2.89 -7.37
N ILE A 17 -0.31 1.62 -7.10
CA ILE A 17 0.84 0.90 -7.66
C ILE A 17 0.73 0.79 -9.19
N ASP A 18 -0.44 0.41 -9.70
CA ASP A 18 -0.70 0.33 -11.14
C ASP A 18 -0.50 1.70 -11.80
N LYS A 19 -0.99 2.77 -11.17
CA LYS A 19 -0.80 4.12 -11.70
C LYS A 19 0.66 4.56 -11.69
N ALA A 20 1.41 4.21 -10.63
CA ALA A 20 2.85 4.48 -10.56
C ALA A 20 3.61 3.75 -11.69
N LYS A 21 3.22 2.50 -11.98
CA LYS A 21 3.80 1.71 -13.06
C LYS A 21 3.54 2.34 -14.43
N GLU A 22 2.33 2.83 -14.68
CA GLU A 22 1.97 3.52 -15.93
C GLU A 22 2.85 4.75 -16.21
N ILE A 23 3.32 5.45 -15.17
CA ILE A 23 4.20 6.62 -15.30
C ILE A 23 5.70 6.28 -15.19
N GLY A 24 6.04 4.99 -15.28
CA GLY A 24 7.43 4.52 -15.30
C GLY A 24 8.12 4.48 -13.94
N LEU A 25 7.36 4.45 -12.83
CA LEU A 25 7.89 4.23 -11.49
C LEU A 25 7.77 2.77 -11.08
N LYS A 26 8.66 2.33 -10.21
CA LYS A 26 8.69 0.99 -9.60
C LYS A 26 8.40 1.07 -8.12
N THR A 27 7.71 0.07 -7.59
CA THR A 27 7.44 0.01 -6.14
C THR A 27 8.62 -0.62 -5.40
N LYS A 28 9.37 0.18 -4.63
CA LYS A 28 10.52 -0.27 -3.82
C LYS A 28 10.14 -0.67 -2.39
N GLY A 29 8.99 -0.24 -1.91
CA GLY A 29 8.53 -0.60 -0.57
C GLY A 29 7.06 -0.24 -0.33
N LEU A 30 6.45 -1.00 0.57
CA LEU A 30 5.09 -0.79 1.06
C LEU A 30 5.07 -1.17 2.54
N ILE A 31 4.60 -0.26 3.39
CA ILE A 31 4.43 -0.46 4.84
C ILE A 31 3.13 0.21 5.33
N PRO A 32 2.53 -0.27 6.43
CA PRO A 32 1.49 0.49 7.11
C PRO A 32 2.11 1.69 7.83
N SER A 33 1.36 2.80 7.93
CA SER A 33 1.73 3.91 8.80
C SER A 33 1.62 3.47 10.26
N PRO A 34 2.59 3.83 11.14
CA PRO A 34 2.47 3.58 12.57
C PRO A 34 1.40 4.47 13.23
N LEU A 35 0.96 5.52 12.54
CA LEU A 35 -0.06 6.45 12.99
C LEU A 35 -1.34 6.26 12.19
N LYS A 36 -2.49 6.44 12.86
CA LYS A 36 -3.77 6.54 12.17
C LYS A 36 -3.98 7.97 11.68
N GLY A 37 -4.55 8.09 10.49
CA GLY A 37 -4.95 9.34 9.90
C GLY A 37 -6.15 9.98 10.60
N PRO A 38 -6.62 11.13 10.08
CA PRO A 38 -7.81 11.80 10.56
C PRO A 38 -9.01 10.85 10.66
N ALA A 39 -9.79 10.99 11.74
CA ALA A 39 -10.92 10.14 12.08
C ALA A 39 -10.59 8.64 12.28
N GLY A 40 -9.32 8.28 12.40
CA GLY A 40 -8.88 6.90 12.68
C GLY A 40 -8.73 6.03 11.43
N ASN A 41 -8.58 6.62 10.24
CA ASN A 41 -8.26 5.87 9.03
C ASN A 41 -6.89 5.20 9.14
N ILE A 42 -6.79 3.97 8.62
CA ILE A 42 -5.50 3.34 8.39
C ILE A 42 -4.85 4.02 7.17
N GLU A 43 -3.57 4.35 7.29
CA GLU A 43 -2.76 4.95 6.23
C GLU A 43 -1.58 4.04 5.88
N TYR A 44 -1.04 4.19 4.67
CA TYR A 44 0.03 3.36 4.13
C TYR A 44 1.08 4.24 3.45
N PHE A 45 2.34 3.82 3.51
CA PHE A 45 3.43 4.44 2.76
C PHE A 45 3.86 3.54 1.61
N ILE A 46 3.97 4.13 0.41
CA ILE A 46 4.51 3.50 -0.79
C ILE A 46 5.78 4.24 -1.19
N HIS A 47 6.90 3.52 -1.28
CA HIS A 47 8.16 4.04 -1.77
C HIS A 47 8.27 3.76 -3.26
N LEU A 48 8.18 4.80 -4.08
CA LEU A 48 8.30 4.74 -5.53
C LEU A 48 9.67 5.24 -5.98
N VAL A 49 10.27 4.56 -6.96
CA VAL A 49 11.57 4.93 -7.53
C VAL A 49 11.53 4.88 -9.05
N ARG A 50 12.32 5.73 -9.71
CA ARG A 50 12.47 5.68 -11.18
C ARG A 50 13.35 4.50 -11.62
N GLU A 51 14.39 4.20 -10.84
CA GLU A 51 15.34 3.13 -11.11
C GLU A 51 15.58 2.28 -9.85
N GLY A 52 15.95 1.01 -10.06
CA GLY A 52 16.12 0.02 -9.00
C GLY A 52 15.22 -1.20 -9.15
N LYS A 53 15.31 -2.09 -8.15
CA LYS A 53 14.54 -3.34 -8.09
C LYS A 53 13.15 -3.07 -7.50
N GLU A 54 12.12 -3.57 -8.17
CA GLU A 54 10.75 -3.62 -7.63
C GLU A 54 10.64 -4.72 -6.58
N ILE A 55 9.81 -4.51 -5.56
CA ILE A 55 9.51 -5.55 -4.57
C ILE A 55 8.87 -6.75 -5.25
N GLU A 56 9.24 -7.94 -4.82
CA GLU A 56 8.72 -9.18 -5.37
C GLU A 56 7.28 -9.44 -4.89
N HIS A 57 6.48 -10.09 -5.73
CA HIS A 57 5.13 -10.56 -5.40
C HIS A 57 4.22 -9.49 -4.77
N ILE A 58 4.05 -8.36 -5.48
CA ILE A 58 3.22 -7.22 -5.03
C ILE A 58 1.86 -7.63 -4.45
N PRO A 59 1.03 -8.49 -5.09
CA PRO A 59 -0.26 -8.89 -4.50
C PRO A 59 -0.13 -9.56 -3.13
N GLY A 60 0.92 -10.37 -2.93
CA GLY A 60 1.26 -10.96 -1.63
C GLY A 60 1.65 -9.90 -0.61
N ARG A 61 2.50 -8.95 -1.00
CA ARG A 61 2.93 -7.87 -0.11
C ARG A 61 1.79 -6.95 0.32
N ILE A 62 0.86 -6.62 -0.59
CA ILE A 62 -0.32 -5.83 -0.24
C ILE A 62 -1.16 -6.59 0.80
N ARG A 63 -1.41 -7.89 0.61
CA ARG A 63 -2.15 -8.70 1.60
C ARG A 63 -1.48 -8.67 2.97
N GLU A 64 -0.16 -8.89 3.01
CA GLU A 64 0.63 -8.90 4.24
C GLU A 64 0.54 -7.55 4.99
N VAL A 65 0.82 -6.45 4.29
CA VAL A 65 0.82 -5.10 4.87
C VAL A 65 -0.56 -4.69 5.36
N VAL A 66 -1.61 -5.05 4.61
CA VAL A 66 -2.98 -4.79 5.05
C VAL A 66 -3.32 -5.63 6.28
N SER A 67 -2.96 -6.91 6.34
CA SER A 67 -3.15 -7.75 7.55
C SER A 67 -2.47 -7.13 8.78
N GLN A 68 -1.21 -6.70 8.62
CA GLN A 68 -0.45 -6.04 9.69
C GLN A 68 -1.17 -4.80 10.23
N ALA A 69 -1.74 -3.97 9.36
CA ALA A 69 -2.46 -2.77 9.77
C ALA A 69 -3.78 -3.06 10.52
N HIS A 70 -4.37 -4.24 10.30
CA HIS A 70 -5.61 -4.69 10.95
C HIS A 70 -5.39 -5.51 12.22
N GLY A 71 -4.13 -5.72 12.63
CA GLY A 71 -3.78 -6.39 13.89
C GLY A 71 -3.33 -7.84 13.77
N GLY A 72 -3.04 -8.33 12.55
CA GLY A 72 -2.58 -9.71 12.30
C GLY A 72 -3.67 -10.59 11.73
#